data_AF-A0A0X8HRQ1-F1
#
_entry.id   AF-A0A0X8HRQ1-F1
#
_cell.length_a   1.000
_cell.length_b   1.000
_cell.length_c   1.000
_cell.angle_alpha   90.00
_cell.angle_beta   90.00
_cell.angle_gamma   90.00
#
_symmetry.space_group_name_H-M   'P 1'
#
loop_
_entity.id
_entity.type
_entity.pdbx_description
1 polymer ?
#
loop_
_entity_poly.entity_id
_entity_poly.type
_entity_poly.pdbx_seq_one_letter_code
_entity_poly.pdbx_strand_id
1 'polypeptide(L)'
;MSDSIFSSCASISNSDFLVDDKSLILLGDDGQSGLKLQILESCLDNVSEQLPICLKLGLSRNGFVDHRLRKPLWYHILSSRLCRNDSTSEGMPALVRVDSGYSGAEICGDNEQEDTTIVNEKYSELLDGDERQVELDVRRSFGFIEDVNEKEKLREILKSTILKFLRKYPELRYYQGYHDVVSVFVMVFQDGQASDMCTPECSKLERVPSSGRSSKDEGIMTSDIDIEEADMFTTVEIFTLLYLRDFMMDTLDFTIHHLRIISLLVQAECPKFYEEVKLATVNPFFALSAILTLFSHELKPDFDETSPLYQIFDMVISSGSMMLPLVIYASILLELKDDILFKCKTQADLFENNTDLIHGVIQQVLQANRSVEQWNSILDRSRSYLEAQQETSSAFSVEKYDWINPYSVLRTSPANEEYYTRGELRTIISQEVKASHESVLSVTPECNSEEKKSRSWTHYIPFINLAPFWRWPIYVVVFALLFRAYNQNQLSTYGLWAMKYCAGRIGRITSGMSVPRTLNYVGIGDLSWFYNSINPLYEMHSP
;
A
#
# COMPACT_ATOMS: atom_id res chain seq x y z
N MET A 1 10.65 32.35 -41.20
CA MET A 1 11.92 32.59 -40.48
C MET A 1 11.87 31.79 -39.18
N SER A 2 11.81 30.45 -39.26
CA SER A 2 11.53 29.58 -38.11
C SER A 2 12.47 28.37 -37.99
N ASP A 3 13.50 28.27 -38.82
CA ASP A 3 14.38 27.08 -38.83
C ASP A 3 15.80 27.37 -38.32
N SER A 4 16.07 28.57 -37.80
CA SER A 4 17.43 28.97 -37.40
C SER A 4 17.69 29.01 -35.89
N ILE A 5 16.72 28.67 -35.04
CA ILE A 5 16.93 28.66 -33.57
C ILE A 5 17.42 27.29 -33.08
N PHE A 6 17.15 26.20 -33.82
CA PHE A 6 17.47 24.83 -33.36
C PHE A 6 18.86 24.32 -33.76
N SER A 7 19.64 25.06 -34.55
CA SER A 7 20.97 24.60 -35.00
C SER A 7 22.15 25.08 -34.15
N SER A 8 21.93 25.87 -33.09
CA SER A 8 23.01 26.48 -32.29
C SER A 8 23.01 26.12 -30.79
N CYS A 9 22.20 25.15 -30.35
CA CYS A 9 22.10 24.77 -28.94
C CYS A 9 23.08 23.65 -28.50
N ALA A 10 24.16 23.40 -29.24
CA ALA A 10 25.18 22.41 -28.86
C ALA A 10 26.11 22.88 -27.72
N SER A 11 25.86 24.04 -27.10
CA SER A 11 26.74 24.60 -26.06
C SER A 11 26.03 25.57 -25.11
N ILE A 12 24.81 25.27 -24.68
CA ILE A 12 24.15 26.01 -23.61
C ILE A 12 24.25 25.15 -22.35
N SER A 13 24.76 25.72 -21.26
CA SER A 13 24.75 25.10 -19.94
C SER A 13 23.29 24.90 -19.50
N ASN A 14 22.75 23.71 -19.77
CA ASN A 14 21.33 23.37 -19.75
C ASN A 14 20.75 23.05 -18.36
N SER A 15 21.45 23.25 -17.26
CA SER A 15 21.00 22.74 -15.96
C SER A 15 19.93 23.59 -15.27
N ASP A 16 19.98 24.92 -15.40
CA ASP A 16 19.23 25.78 -14.48
C ASP A 16 18.04 26.50 -15.13
N PHE A 17 18.13 26.84 -16.42
CA PHE A 17 17.13 27.72 -17.07
C PHE A 17 15.90 26.99 -17.61
N LEU A 18 16.03 25.69 -17.95
CA LEU A 18 14.99 24.86 -18.57
C LEU A 18 14.15 24.06 -17.56
N VAL A 19 14.56 24.04 -16.30
CA VAL A 19 13.94 23.23 -15.23
C VAL A 19 13.36 24.11 -14.12
N ASP A 20 13.27 25.42 -14.32
CA ASP A 20 12.46 26.29 -13.49
C ASP A 20 11.04 26.27 -14.06
N ASP A 21 10.05 25.83 -13.28
CA ASP A 21 8.64 25.77 -13.69
C ASP A 21 8.16 27.13 -14.24
N LYS A 22 8.81 28.23 -13.81
CA LYS A 22 8.56 29.59 -14.30
C LYS A 22 8.97 29.84 -15.75
N SER A 23 9.99 29.15 -16.25
CA SER A 23 10.48 29.27 -17.64
C SER A 23 9.59 28.51 -18.63
N LEU A 24 8.87 27.49 -18.15
CA LEU A 24 7.98 26.63 -18.95
C LEU A 24 6.57 27.22 -19.14
N ILE A 25 6.22 28.30 -18.42
CA ILE A 25 4.90 28.99 -18.50
C ILE A 25 4.56 29.47 -19.92
N LEU A 26 5.54 29.62 -20.82
CA LEU A 26 5.33 30.02 -22.22
C LEU A 26 4.86 28.88 -23.14
N LEU A 27 4.89 27.62 -22.69
CA LEU A 27 4.43 26.45 -23.43
C LEU A 27 3.14 25.91 -22.80
N GLY A 28 2.18 25.50 -23.64
CA GLY A 28 1.02 24.72 -23.17
C GLY A 28 1.43 23.33 -22.67
N ASP A 29 0.56 22.66 -21.91
CA ASP A 29 0.84 21.37 -21.25
C ASP A 29 1.38 20.29 -22.21
N ASP A 30 0.89 20.25 -23.45
CA ASP A 30 1.37 19.32 -24.49
C ASP A 30 2.82 19.63 -24.91
N GLY A 31 3.15 20.93 -25.03
CA GLY A 31 4.50 21.38 -25.39
C GLY A 31 5.52 21.15 -24.28
N GLN A 32 5.10 21.29 -23.01
CA GLN A 32 5.93 20.96 -21.86
C GLN A 32 6.21 19.46 -21.80
N SER A 33 5.19 18.62 -22.03
CA SER A 33 5.31 17.16 -22.00
C SER A 33 6.22 16.65 -23.12
N GLY A 34 6.09 17.20 -24.34
CA GLY A 34 6.96 16.83 -25.47
C GLY A 34 8.43 17.20 -25.25
N LEU A 35 8.72 18.38 -24.68
CA LEU A 35 10.08 18.77 -24.33
C LEU A 35 10.66 17.88 -23.22
N LYS A 36 9.84 17.59 -22.20
CA LYS A 36 10.22 16.72 -21.08
C LYS A 36 10.58 15.32 -21.57
N LEU A 37 9.80 14.76 -22.49
CA LEU A 37 10.06 13.48 -23.12
C LEU A 37 11.43 13.48 -23.81
N GLN A 38 11.76 14.49 -24.61
CA GLN A 38 13.07 14.58 -25.28
C GLN A 38 14.23 14.67 -24.29
N ILE A 39 14.07 15.43 -23.19
CA ILE A 39 15.10 15.55 -22.17
C ILE A 39 15.29 14.20 -21.46
N LEU A 40 14.22 13.56 -21.01
CA LEU A 40 14.27 12.28 -20.32
C LEU A 40 14.85 11.17 -21.22
N GLU A 41 14.52 11.14 -22.51
CA GLU A 41 15.13 10.22 -23.47
C GLU A 41 16.65 10.43 -23.55
N SER A 42 17.11 11.68 -23.58
CA SER A 42 18.55 11.98 -23.57
C SER A 42 19.23 11.63 -22.25
N CYS A 43 18.48 11.55 -21.16
CA CYS A 43 18.98 11.08 -19.87
C CYS A 43 19.19 9.56 -19.84
N LEU A 44 18.45 8.77 -20.64
CA LEU A 44 18.55 7.31 -20.62
C LEU A 44 19.92 6.78 -21.03
N ASP A 45 20.64 7.51 -21.89
CA ASP A 45 22.00 7.13 -22.32
C ASP A 45 23.02 7.16 -21.17
N ASN A 46 22.80 7.99 -20.15
CA ASN A 46 23.69 8.11 -18.99
C ASN A 46 22.94 8.51 -17.71
N VAL A 47 21.99 7.66 -17.29
CA VAL A 47 21.09 7.95 -16.15
C VAL A 47 21.86 8.22 -14.86
N SER A 48 23.01 7.57 -14.65
CA SER A 48 23.79 7.72 -13.40
C SER A 48 24.37 9.14 -13.26
N GLU A 49 24.89 9.73 -14.33
CA GLU A 49 25.39 11.11 -14.33
C GLU A 49 24.26 12.14 -14.32
N GLN A 50 23.14 11.81 -14.97
CA GLN A 50 21.98 12.69 -15.10
C GLN A 50 20.90 12.47 -14.04
N LEU A 51 21.22 11.69 -12.99
CA LEU A 51 20.27 11.33 -11.94
C LEU A 51 19.62 12.55 -11.28
N PRO A 52 20.33 13.63 -10.92
CA PRO A 52 19.70 14.82 -10.34
C PRO A 52 18.65 15.47 -11.25
N ILE A 53 18.89 15.47 -12.57
CA ILE A 53 17.94 15.98 -13.57
C ILE A 53 16.71 15.08 -13.61
N CYS A 54 16.91 13.75 -13.65
CA CYS A 54 15.82 12.77 -13.64
C CYS A 54 14.94 12.92 -12.39
N LEU A 55 15.54 13.05 -11.20
CA LEU A 55 14.80 13.24 -9.95
C LEU A 55 13.98 14.53 -9.97
N LYS A 56 14.57 15.64 -10.44
CA LYS A 56 13.86 16.93 -10.55
C LYS A 56 12.69 16.84 -11.54
N LEU A 57 12.88 16.20 -12.68
CA LEU A 57 11.82 16.01 -13.67
C LEU A 57 10.74 15.04 -13.18
N GLY A 58 11.07 13.97 -12.47
CA GLY A 58 10.08 13.07 -11.90
C GLY A 58 9.19 13.73 -10.84
N LEU A 59 9.70 14.77 -10.16
CA LEU A 59 8.92 15.57 -9.21
C LEU A 59 8.03 16.62 -9.88
N SER A 60 8.41 17.14 -11.05
CA SER A 60 7.64 18.19 -11.73
C SER A 60 6.33 17.66 -12.33
N ARG A 61 5.48 18.58 -12.81
CA ARG A 61 4.19 18.22 -13.44
C ARG A 61 4.36 17.15 -14.52
N ASN A 62 3.39 16.24 -14.61
CA ASN A 62 3.34 15.09 -15.53
C ASN A 62 4.37 13.98 -15.26
N GLY A 63 5.19 14.08 -14.20
CA GLY A 63 6.11 13.00 -13.79
C GLY A 63 7.01 12.51 -14.94
N PHE A 64 7.21 11.21 -15.10
CA PHE A 64 8.01 10.67 -16.21
C PHE A 64 7.26 10.53 -17.54
N VAL A 65 6.06 11.10 -17.65
CA VAL A 65 5.22 11.13 -18.85
C VAL A 65 4.62 9.78 -19.23
N ASP A 66 5.44 8.79 -19.57
CA ASP A 66 5.00 7.49 -20.13
C ASP A 66 5.70 6.28 -19.48
N HIS A 67 5.16 5.08 -19.69
CA HIS A 67 5.69 3.81 -19.15
C HIS A 67 7.03 3.43 -19.75
N ARG A 68 7.29 3.79 -21.00
CA ARG A 68 8.57 3.56 -21.69
C ARG A 68 9.72 4.30 -21.00
N LEU A 69 9.47 5.50 -20.47
CA LEU A 69 10.42 6.26 -19.66
C LEU A 69 10.42 5.80 -18.21
N ARG A 70 9.24 5.53 -17.60
CA ARG A 70 9.15 5.06 -16.21
C ARG A 70 9.91 3.77 -15.98
N LYS A 71 9.77 2.76 -16.85
CA LYS A 71 10.41 1.45 -16.70
C LYS A 71 11.92 1.56 -16.41
N PRO A 72 12.75 2.14 -17.30
CA PRO A 72 14.17 2.30 -17.03
C PRO A 72 14.46 3.32 -15.91
N LEU A 73 13.72 4.43 -15.82
CA LEU A 73 14.00 5.46 -14.80
C LEU A 73 13.71 4.96 -13.38
N TRP A 74 12.59 4.30 -13.15
CA TRP A 74 12.25 3.69 -11.86
C TRP A 74 13.30 2.65 -11.45
N TYR A 75 13.67 1.76 -12.38
CA TYR A 75 14.72 0.78 -12.13
C TYR A 75 16.04 1.45 -11.74
N HIS A 76 16.51 2.43 -12.51
CA HIS A 76 17.79 3.09 -12.25
C HIS A 76 17.78 3.92 -10.97
N ILE A 77 16.73 4.70 -10.71
CA ILE A 77 16.59 5.54 -9.50
C ILE A 77 16.51 4.66 -8.24
N LEU A 78 15.77 3.55 -8.28
CA LEU A 78 15.67 2.65 -7.14
C LEU A 78 16.97 1.87 -6.96
N SER A 79 17.56 1.36 -8.05
CA SER A 79 18.83 0.65 -8.00
C SER A 79 19.98 1.54 -7.51
N SER A 80 20.01 2.83 -7.84
CA SER A 80 21.06 3.74 -7.38
C SER A 80 21.02 4.00 -5.88
N ARG A 81 19.88 3.78 -5.22
CA ARG A 81 19.73 3.88 -3.76
C ARG A 81 20.30 2.68 -3.01
N LEU A 82 20.64 1.60 -3.72
CA LEU A 82 21.29 0.44 -3.14
C LEU A 82 22.72 0.33 -3.69
N CYS A 83 23.72 0.55 -2.84
CA CYS A 83 25.12 0.50 -3.27
C CYS A 83 25.50 -0.90 -3.77
N ARG A 84 26.13 -0.99 -4.95
CA ARG A 84 26.36 -2.26 -5.68
C ARG A 84 27.73 -2.94 -5.45
N ASN A 85 28.64 -2.37 -4.64
CA ASN A 85 29.99 -2.92 -4.38
C ASN A 85 30.15 -3.27 -2.88
N ASP A 86 30.80 -4.35 -2.45
CA ASP A 86 32.09 -4.85 -2.92
C ASP A 86 32.17 -6.35 -3.26
N SER A 87 33.13 -6.61 -4.14
CA SER A 87 33.83 -7.87 -4.37
C SER A 87 34.32 -8.54 -3.07
N THR A 88 33.41 -9.19 -2.36
CA THR A 88 33.73 -10.38 -1.59
C THR A 88 32.90 -11.50 -2.16
N SER A 89 33.58 -12.53 -2.64
CA SER A 89 33.01 -13.86 -2.76
C SER A 89 32.71 -14.39 -1.36
N GLU A 90 31.82 -13.74 -0.63
CA GLU A 90 31.13 -14.36 0.48
C GLU A 90 29.84 -14.91 -0.11
N GLY A 91 29.89 -16.20 -0.45
CA GLY A 91 28.68 -16.97 -0.59
C GLY A 91 27.82 -16.72 0.66
N MET A 92 26.51 -16.70 0.46
CA MET A 92 25.55 -16.75 1.55
C MET A 92 26.10 -17.59 2.73
N PRO A 93 26.12 -17.10 3.97
CA PRO A 93 25.76 -18.01 5.03
C PRO A 93 24.30 -18.35 4.73
N ALA A 94 24.07 -19.56 4.23
CA ALA A 94 22.76 -20.17 4.27
C ALA A 94 22.27 -19.99 5.71
N LEU A 95 21.25 -19.15 5.91
CA LEU A 95 20.55 -19.10 7.18
C LEU A 95 19.93 -20.50 7.36
N VAL A 96 20.58 -21.27 8.22
CA VAL A 96 20.21 -22.58 8.76
C VAL A 96 19.54 -23.51 7.74
N ARG A 97 20.33 -24.05 6.81
CA ARG A 97 20.16 -25.46 6.44
C ARG A 97 21.04 -26.28 7.38
N VAL A 98 20.42 -26.95 8.35
CA VAL A 98 21.08 -28.06 9.06
C VAL A 98 21.10 -29.24 8.10
N ASP A 99 22.11 -29.26 7.23
CA ASP A 99 22.49 -30.50 6.54
C ASP A 99 23.61 -31.19 7.32
N SER A 100 23.35 -32.46 7.58
CA SER A 100 24.09 -33.37 8.43
C SER A 100 25.55 -33.56 7.99
N GLY A 101 26.48 -33.38 8.93
CA GLY A 101 27.75 -34.09 8.94
C GLY A 101 28.99 -33.21 9.02
N TYR A 102 29.47 -32.93 10.23
CA TYR A 102 30.88 -33.16 10.58
C TYR A 102 31.09 -33.20 12.10
N SER A 103 31.98 -34.10 12.50
CA SER A 103 32.30 -34.49 13.86
C SER A 103 33.13 -33.45 14.61
N GLY A 104 32.79 -33.25 15.88
CA GLY A 104 33.77 -33.13 16.97
C GLY A 104 34.28 -31.73 17.30
N ALA A 105 33.60 -31.06 18.23
CA ALA A 105 34.24 -30.42 19.39
C ALA A 105 33.14 -30.03 20.41
N GLU A 106 33.15 -30.71 21.55
CA GLU A 106 32.24 -30.51 22.68
C GLU A 106 32.50 -29.16 23.38
N ILE A 107 31.50 -28.26 23.43
CA ILE A 107 31.28 -27.32 24.54
C ILE A 107 29.75 -27.16 24.73
N CYS A 108 29.30 -27.26 25.99
CA CYS A 108 27.92 -27.46 26.47
C CYS A 108 26.91 -26.33 26.16
N GLY A 109 25.66 -26.71 25.84
CA GLY A 109 24.46 -25.87 25.89
C GLY A 109 23.25 -26.42 25.11
N ASP A 110 22.46 -27.32 25.70
CA ASP A 110 21.40 -28.13 25.06
C ASP A 110 20.08 -27.41 24.67
N ASN A 111 20.05 -26.09 24.42
CA ASN A 111 18.78 -25.35 24.17
C ASN A 111 18.62 -24.70 22.77
N GLU A 112 19.65 -24.62 21.92
CA GLU A 112 19.55 -23.85 20.66
C GLU A 112 18.83 -24.58 19.51
N GLN A 113 18.75 -25.91 19.59
CA GLN A 113 18.22 -26.76 18.51
C GLN A 113 16.68 -26.84 18.52
N GLU A 114 16.04 -26.81 19.69
CA GLU A 114 14.57 -26.73 19.81
C GLU A 114 14.04 -25.35 19.38
N ASP A 115 14.67 -24.26 19.84
CA ASP A 115 14.25 -22.89 19.50
C ASP A 115 14.32 -22.61 17.99
N THR A 116 15.38 -23.05 17.31
CA THR A 116 15.53 -22.82 15.87
C THR A 116 14.50 -23.59 15.03
N THR A 117 14.11 -24.79 15.46
CA THR A 117 13.13 -25.63 14.75
C THR A 117 11.73 -25.03 14.89
N ILE A 118 11.36 -24.60 16.09
CA ILE A 118 10.06 -23.96 16.39
C ILE A 118 9.90 -22.65 15.62
N VAL A 119 10.97 -21.83 15.56
CA VAL A 119 10.96 -20.56 14.84
C VAL A 119 10.76 -20.79 13.33
N ASN A 120 11.46 -21.77 12.74
CA ASN A 120 11.32 -22.10 11.32
C ASN A 120 9.93 -22.65 10.97
N GLU A 121 9.35 -23.51 11.82
CA GLU A 121 7.98 -24.00 11.63
C GLU A 121 6.96 -22.86 11.68
N LYS A 122 7.12 -21.93 12.63
CA LYS A 122 6.24 -20.75 12.75
C LYS A 122 6.29 -19.86 11.50
N TYR A 123 7.49 -19.57 10.97
CA TYR A 123 7.62 -18.78 9.74
C TYR A 123 7.02 -19.48 8.53
N SER A 124 7.16 -20.81 8.44
CA SER A 124 6.54 -21.59 7.37
C SER A 124 5.01 -21.53 7.41
N GLU A 125 4.40 -21.71 8.59
CA GLU A 125 2.94 -21.66 8.73
C GLU A 125 2.37 -20.27 8.40
N LEU A 126 3.06 -19.21 8.83
CA LEU A 126 2.65 -17.82 8.55
C LEU A 126 2.80 -17.49 7.06
N LEU A 127 3.89 -17.92 6.43
CA LEU A 127 4.08 -17.77 4.99
C LEU A 127 2.97 -18.49 4.22
N ASP A 128 2.61 -19.72 4.59
CA ASP A 128 1.48 -20.43 3.97
C ASP A 128 0.15 -19.67 4.11
N GLY A 129 -0.04 -18.95 5.21
CA GLY A 129 -1.17 -18.04 5.42
C GLY A 129 -1.16 -16.88 4.42
N ASP A 130 -0.02 -16.22 4.29
CA ASP A 130 0.20 -15.12 3.37
C ASP A 130 0.03 -15.55 1.91
N GLU A 131 0.58 -16.70 1.50
CA GLU A 131 0.44 -17.19 0.12
C GLU A 131 -1.03 -17.42 -0.27
N ARG A 132 -1.85 -17.94 0.66
CA ARG A 132 -3.30 -18.08 0.45
C ARG A 132 -3.99 -16.73 0.29
N GLN A 133 -3.62 -15.73 1.08
CA GLN A 133 -4.20 -14.39 0.98
C GLN A 133 -3.81 -13.71 -0.33
N VAL A 134 -2.55 -13.85 -0.76
CA VAL A 134 -2.04 -13.35 -2.05
C VAL A 134 -2.87 -13.90 -3.21
N GLU A 135 -3.14 -15.21 -3.24
CA GLU A 135 -3.94 -15.83 -4.29
C GLU A 135 -5.37 -15.22 -4.38
N LEU A 136 -6.03 -15.00 -3.23
CA LEU A 136 -7.37 -14.40 -3.19
C LEU A 136 -7.38 -12.94 -3.66
N ASP A 137 -6.33 -12.19 -3.33
CA ASP A 137 -6.17 -10.79 -3.67
C ASP A 137 -5.87 -10.61 -5.17
N VAL A 138 -4.89 -11.36 -5.69
CA VAL A 138 -4.50 -11.34 -7.11
C VAL A 138 -5.66 -11.73 -8.02
N ARG A 139 -6.47 -12.71 -7.62
CA ARG A 139 -7.66 -13.12 -8.37
C ARG A 139 -8.67 -11.98 -8.57
N ARG A 140 -8.66 -10.96 -7.71
CA ARG A 140 -9.52 -9.77 -7.79
C ARG A 140 -8.87 -8.61 -8.54
N SER A 141 -7.59 -8.70 -8.88
CA SER A 141 -6.84 -7.68 -9.62
C SER A 141 -7.14 -7.67 -11.13
N PHE A 142 -6.74 -6.59 -11.80
CA PHE A 142 -6.87 -6.37 -13.25
C PHE A 142 -8.31 -6.53 -13.76
N GLY A 143 -9.27 -5.99 -13.00
CA GLY A 143 -10.70 -6.05 -13.33
C GLY A 143 -11.06 -5.42 -14.69
N PHE A 144 -10.32 -4.36 -15.07
CA PHE A 144 -10.52 -3.57 -16.29
C PHE A 144 -10.02 -4.24 -17.57
N ILE A 145 -9.18 -5.26 -17.48
CA ILE A 145 -8.63 -5.97 -18.65
C ILE A 145 -9.68 -6.94 -19.19
N GLU A 146 -10.04 -6.77 -20.47
CA GLU A 146 -11.04 -7.58 -21.16
C GLU A 146 -10.48 -8.91 -21.66
N ASP A 147 -9.25 -8.94 -22.19
CA ASP A 147 -8.61 -10.18 -22.64
C ASP A 147 -8.26 -11.06 -21.44
N VAL A 148 -8.91 -12.22 -21.37
CA VAL A 148 -8.72 -13.21 -20.31
C VAL A 148 -7.29 -13.75 -20.28
N ASN A 149 -6.66 -13.95 -21.44
CA ASN A 149 -5.31 -14.50 -21.49
C ASN A 149 -4.27 -13.50 -20.97
N GLU A 150 -4.40 -12.24 -21.42
CA GLU A 150 -3.57 -11.15 -20.93
C GLU A 150 -3.75 -10.94 -19.43
N LYS A 151 -5.00 -10.90 -18.97
CA LYS A 151 -5.35 -10.77 -17.55
C LYS A 151 -4.74 -11.88 -16.70
N GLU A 152 -4.83 -13.14 -17.12
CA GLU A 152 -4.23 -14.25 -16.38
C GLU A 152 -2.69 -14.21 -16.44
N LYS A 153 -2.09 -13.78 -17.56
CA LYS A 153 -0.64 -13.53 -17.64
C LYS A 153 -0.20 -12.49 -16.60
N LEU A 154 -0.87 -11.35 -16.53
CA LEU A 154 -0.54 -10.27 -15.59
C LEU A 154 -0.76 -10.70 -14.13
N ARG A 155 -1.80 -11.51 -13.86
CA ARG A 155 -2.03 -12.12 -12.54
C ARG A 155 -0.93 -13.09 -12.12
N GLU A 156 -0.46 -13.94 -13.04
CA GLU A 156 0.66 -14.84 -12.75
C GLU A 156 1.95 -14.07 -12.47
N ILE A 157 2.24 -13.03 -13.24
CA ILE A 157 3.39 -12.14 -13.00
C ILE A 157 3.27 -11.46 -11.62
N LEU A 158 2.10 -10.89 -11.30
CA LEU A 158 1.83 -10.25 -10.02
C LEU A 158 2.01 -11.23 -8.85
N LYS A 159 1.40 -12.41 -8.95
CA LYS A 159 1.49 -13.47 -7.94
C LYS A 159 2.93 -13.94 -7.74
N SER A 160 3.61 -14.30 -8.83
CA SER A 160 5.01 -14.75 -8.81
C SER A 160 5.91 -13.73 -8.13
N THR A 161 5.75 -12.44 -8.48
CA THR A 161 6.53 -11.33 -7.91
C THR A 161 6.34 -11.21 -6.40
N ILE A 162 5.08 -11.19 -5.94
CA ILE A 162 4.77 -11.07 -4.50
C ILE A 162 5.27 -12.28 -3.72
N LEU A 163 5.01 -13.50 -4.19
CA LEU A 163 5.44 -14.72 -3.50
C LEU A 163 6.96 -14.83 -3.45
N LYS A 164 7.64 -14.48 -4.54
CA LYS A 164 9.11 -14.45 -4.59
C LYS A 164 9.68 -13.44 -3.59
N PHE A 165 9.03 -12.29 -3.40
CA PHE A 165 9.43 -11.31 -2.39
C PHE A 165 9.24 -11.86 -0.96
N LEU A 166 8.06 -12.36 -0.62
CA LEU A 166 7.76 -12.88 0.73
C LEU A 166 8.64 -14.07 1.11
N ARG A 167 8.94 -14.96 0.16
CA ARG A 167 9.88 -16.08 0.37
C ARG A 167 11.32 -15.62 0.59
N LYS A 168 11.70 -14.47 0.02
CA LYS A 168 13.04 -13.88 0.19
C LYS A 168 13.18 -13.15 1.52
N TYR A 169 12.09 -12.62 2.06
CA TYR A 169 12.01 -11.86 3.32
C TYR A 169 10.93 -12.45 4.25
N PRO A 170 11.14 -13.66 4.80
CA PRO A 170 10.14 -14.36 5.63
C PRO A 170 9.81 -13.63 6.94
N GLU A 171 10.64 -12.68 7.36
CA GLU A 171 10.39 -11.80 8.49
C GLU A 171 9.32 -10.72 8.22
N LEU A 172 8.99 -10.46 6.96
CA LEU A 172 7.95 -9.52 6.55
C LEU A 172 6.63 -10.24 6.28
N ARG A 173 5.51 -9.57 6.60
CA ARG A 173 4.15 -10.08 6.47
C ARG A 173 3.42 -9.47 5.29
N TYR A 174 2.61 -10.29 4.63
CA TYR A 174 1.68 -9.77 3.64
C TYR A 174 0.57 -8.92 4.30
N TYR A 175 0.29 -7.76 3.71
CA TYR A 175 -0.90 -6.96 4.05
C TYR A 175 -1.84 -6.84 2.85
N GLN A 176 -3.14 -6.89 3.10
CA GLN A 176 -4.16 -6.71 2.07
C GLN A 176 -4.06 -5.28 1.50
N GLY A 177 -3.74 -5.19 0.21
CA GLY A 177 -3.45 -3.93 -0.49
C GLY A 177 -2.04 -3.88 -1.09
N TYR A 178 -1.10 -4.72 -0.62
CA TYR A 178 0.23 -4.82 -1.24
C TYR A 178 0.14 -5.20 -2.72
N HIS A 179 -0.82 -6.05 -3.08
CA HIS A 179 -1.06 -6.42 -4.47
C HIS A 179 -1.47 -5.24 -5.36
N ASP A 180 -2.22 -4.26 -4.83
CA ASP A 180 -2.59 -3.06 -5.58
C ASP A 180 -1.32 -2.23 -5.86
N VAL A 181 -0.36 -2.14 -4.93
CA VAL A 181 0.93 -1.45 -5.16
C VAL A 181 1.77 -2.16 -6.22
N VAL A 182 1.97 -3.48 -6.07
CA VAL A 182 2.78 -4.26 -7.02
C VAL A 182 2.15 -4.28 -8.41
N SER A 183 0.82 -4.23 -8.52
CA SER A 183 0.13 -4.16 -9.82
C SER A 183 0.47 -2.91 -10.64
N VAL A 184 0.84 -1.79 -9.99
CA VAL A 184 1.34 -0.58 -10.68
C VAL A 184 2.66 -0.88 -11.39
N PHE A 185 3.58 -1.57 -10.73
CA PHE A 185 4.85 -1.99 -11.34
C PHE A 185 4.61 -2.99 -12.47
N VAL A 186 3.66 -3.92 -12.31
CA VAL A 186 3.28 -4.85 -13.38
C VAL A 186 2.79 -4.08 -14.61
N MET A 187 1.91 -3.09 -14.46
CA MET A 187 1.47 -2.26 -15.60
C MET A 187 2.65 -1.54 -16.26
N VAL A 188 3.48 -0.83 -15.49
CA VAL A 188 4.62 -0.07 -16.03
C VAL A 188 5.61 -0.96 -16.78
N PHE A 189 5.88 -2.17 -16.29
CA PHE A 189 6.90 -3.05 -16.89
C PHE A 189 6.35 -3.94 -18.03
N GLN A 190 5.03 -4.17 -18.10
CA GLN A 190 4.41 -5.03 -19.11
C GLN A 190 3.75 -4.26 -20.27
N ASP A 191 3.32 -3.02 -20.06
CA ASP A 191 2.62 -2.23 -21.10
C ASP A 191 3.55 -1.82 -22.27
N GLY A 192 4.86 -1.94 -22.08
CA GLY A 192 5.85 -1.80 -23.16
C GLY A 192 5.70 -2.80 -24.32
N GLN A 193 4.82 -3.79 -24.22
CA GLN A 193 4.54 -4.76 -25.29
C GLN A 193 3.24 -4.50 -26.07
N ALA A 194 2.35 -3.59 -25.62
CA ALA A 194 1.06 -3.36 -26.26
C ALA A 194 1.13 -2.37 -27.45
N SER A 195 2.13 -1.49 -27.51
CA SER A 195 2.22 -0.44 -28.53
C SER A 195 2.70 -0.91 -29.91
N ASP A 196 3.21 -2.13 -30.04
CA ASP A 196 3.66 -2.68 -31.35
C ASP A 196 2.51 -3.23 -32.22
N MET A 197 1.27 -3.26 -31.74
CA MET A 197 0.13 -3.84 -32.47
C MET A 197 -0.92 -2.83 -32.96
N CYS A 198 -0.72 -1.50 -32.79
CA CYS A 198 -1.74 -0.54 -33.22
C CYS A 198 -1.20 0.80 -33.77
N THR A 199 -0.69 0.79 -35.01
CA THR A 199 -0.91 1.90 -35.96
C THR A 199 -0.91 1.39 -37.42
N PRO A 200 -2.05 1.38 -38.14
CA PRO A 200 -2.05 1.61 -39.56
C PRO A 200 -2.15 3.12 -39.81
N GLU A 201 -1.32 3.63 -40.71
CA GLU A 201 -1.29 5.02 -41.22
C GLU A 201 -0.50 6.05 -40.41
N CYS A 202 0.82 6.12 -40.64
CA CYS A 202 1.46 7.30 -41.26
C CYS A 202 2.98 7.08 -41.44
N SER A 203 3.41 6.58 -42.61
CA SER A 203 4.79 6.76 -43.09
C SER A 203 4.90 6.46 -44.59
N LYS A 204 4.28 7.30 -45.42
CA LYS A 204 4.76 7.50 -46.80
C LYS A 204 5.82 8.58 -46.78
N LEU A 205 7.07 8.20 -46.55
CA LEU A 205 8.23 8.91 -47.06
C LEU A 205 9.32 7.89 -47.39
N GLU A 206 9.66 7.90 -48.67
CA GLU A 206 10.52 6.96 -49.38
C GLU A 206 11.88 6.78 -48.70
N ARG A 207 12.24 5.52 -48.41
CA ARG A 207 13.63 5.13 -48.15
C ARG A 207 14.08 4.21 -49.29
N VAL A 208 15.05 4.69 -50.06
CA VAL A 208 15.68 4.03 -51.20
C VAL A 208 16.30 2.68 -50.78
N PRO A 209 16.20 1.61 -51.58
CA PRO A 209 16.72 0.30 -51.19
C PRO A 209 18.23 0.20 -51.49
N SER A 210 19.01 -0.19 -50.49
CA SER A 210 20.33 -0.78 -50.71
C SER A 210 20.30 -2.27 -50.34
N SER A 211 20.86 -3.03 -51.26
CA SER A 211 20.81 -4.48 -51.41
C SER A 211 21.49 -5.28 -50.29
N GLY A 212 20.79 -6.30 -49.79
CA GLY A 212 21.27 -7.69 -49.76
C GLY A 212 22.34 -8.07 -48.73
N ARG A 213 21.90 -8.73 -47.64
CA ARG A 213 22.47 -10.03 -47.25
C ARG A 213 21.48 -10.80 -46.37
N SER A 214 21.13 -11.99 -46.84
CA SER A 214 20.35 -12.99 -46.11
C SER A 214 21.29 -13.78 -45.19
N SER A 215 20.94 -13.86 -43.92
CA SER A 215 21.33 -14.98 -43.05
C SER A 215 20.29 -15.09 -41.93
N LYS A 216 19.71 -16.27 -41.84
CA LYS A 216 18.77 -16.73 -40.82
C LYS A 216 19.48 -16.77 -39.47
N ASP A 217 18.93 -16.10 -38.47
CA ASP A 217 19.11 -16.45 -37.06
C ASP A 217 17.75 -16.32 -36.38
N GLU A 218 17.10 -17.46 -36.16
CA GLU A 218 15.98 -17.62 -35.25
C GLU A 218 16.58 -18.06 -33.90
N GLY A 219 16.84 -17.11 -33.03
CA GLY A 219 17.34 -17.31 -31.68
C GLY A 219 17.64 -15.96 -31.05
N ILE A 220 17.23 -15.76 -29.79
CA ILE A 220 17.24 -14.51 -28.99
C ILE A 220 15.86 -13.81 -28.98
N MET A 221 14.97 -14.31 -28.15
CA MET A 221 13.78 -13.59 -27.63
C MET A 221 13.52 -13.97 -26.16
N THR A 222 14.05 -15.12 -25.69
CA THR A 222 13.86 -15.60 -24.30
C THR A 222 14.73 -14.86 -23.29
N SER A 223 15.92 -14.38 -23.67
CA SER A 223 16.82 -13.67 -22.74
C SER A 223 16.28 -12.32 -22.30
N ASP A 224 15.60 -11.60 -23.19
CA ASP A 224 15.20 -10.23 -22.95
C ASP A 224 13.99 -10.19 -22.00
N ILE A 225 13.08 -11.16 -22.14
CA ILE A 225 11.95 -11.35 -21.22
C ILE A 225 12.44 -11.67 -19.81
N ASP A 226 13.45 -12.54 -19.67
CA ASP A 226 14.02 -12.91 -18.37
C ASP A 226 14.71 -11.72 -17.69
N ILE A 227 15.37 -10.84 -18.46
CA ILE A 227 16.00 -9.61 -17.95
C ILE A 227 14.93 -8.62 -17.47
N GLU A 228 13.87 -8.41 -18.25
CA GLU A 228 12.79 -7.49 -17.88
C GLU A 228 12.04 -7.93 -16.62
N GLU A 229 11.79 -9.24 -16.46
CA GLU A 229 11.20 -9.78 -15.24
C GLU A 229 12.14 -9.62 -14.03
N ALA A 230 13.45 -9.80 -14.24
CA ALA A 230 14.44 -9.59 -13.19
C ALA A 230 14.56 -8.12 -12.76
N ASP A 231 14.51 -7.18 -13.70
CA ASP A 231 14.55 -5.74 -13.42
C ASP A 231 13.26 -5.28 -12.73
N MET A 232 12.09 -5.78 -13.15
CA MET A 232 10.82 -5.52 -12.46
C MET A 232 10.88 -6.03 -11.01
N PHE A 233 11.29 -7.28 -10.80
CA PHE A 233 11.40 -7.86 -9.47
C PHE A 233 12.37 -7.05 -8.60
N THR A 234 13.53 -6.66 -9.13
CA THR A 234 14.52 -5.84 -8.42
C THR A 234 13.92 -4.48 -8.01
N THR A 235 13.16 -3.86 -8.92
CA THR A 235 12.48 -2.58 -8.69
C THR A 235 11.45 -2.71 -7.56
N VAL A 236 10.58 -3.72 -7.63
CA VAL A 236 9.56 -4.00 -6.59
C VAL A 236 10.21 -4.34 -5.26
N GLU A 237 11.27 -5.13 -5.26
CA GLU A 237 12.02 -5.50 -4.07
C GLU A 237 12.57 -4.25 -3.36
N ILE A 238 13.34 -3.43 -4.08
CA ILE A 238 13.93 -2.23 -3.49
C ILE A 238 12.83 -1.28 -3.02
N PHE A 239 11.78 -1.10 -3.82
CA PHE A 239 10.67 -0.24 -3.44
C PHE A 239 10.00 -0.72 -2.15
N THR A 240 9.71 -2.02 -2.05
CA THR A 240 9.06 -2.58 -0.87
C THR A 240 9.91 -2.41 0.38
N LEU A 241 11.22 -2.70 0.29
CA LEU A 241 12.13 -2.59 1.42
C LEU A 241 12.36 -1.14 1.85
N LEU A 242 12.39 -0.18 0.93
CA LEU A 242 12.67 1.22 1.26
C LEU A 242 11.43 2.04 1.63
N TYR A 243 10.24 1.65 1.17
CA TYR A 243 9.02 2.47 1.29
C TYR A 243 7.86 1.78 2.01
N LEU A 244 7.76 0.45 1.98
CA LEU A 244 6.53 -0.25 2.40
C LEU A 244 6.71 -1.12 3.65
N ARG A 245 7.94 -1.36 4.10
CA ARG A 245 8.22 -2.34 5.16
C ARG A 245 7.49 -2.06 6.49
N ASP A 246 7.25 -0.80 6.88
CA ASP A 246 6.45 -0.47 8.08
C ASP A 246 5.02 -1.05 8.03
N PHE A 247 4.49 -1.28 6.83
CA PHE A 247 3.16 -1.86 6.60
C PHE A 247 3.18 -3.40 6.60
N MET A 248 4.36 -4.00 6.54
CA MET A 248 4.60 -5.45 6.49
C MET A 248 5.03 -6.02 7.84
N MET A 249 4.78 -5.29 8.93
CA MET A 249 5.02 -5.77 10.29
C MET A 249 3.85 -6.63 10.80
N ASP A 250 4.08 -7.37 11.89
CA ASP A 250 3.04 -8.21 12.52
C ASP A 250 1.82 -7.41 13.02
N THR A 251 1.95 -6.09 13.19
CA THR A 251 0.88 -5.18 13.62
C THR A 251 0.80 -3.93 12.74
N LEU A 252 -0.36 -3.28 12.75
CA LEU A 252 -0.58 -2.01 12.04
C LEU A 252 -0.13 -0.78 12.84
N ASP A 253 0.54 -0.94 13.99
CA ASP A 253 0.90 0.18 14.88
C ASP A 253 1.77 1.22 14.18
N PHE A 254 2.79 0.77 13.44
CA PHE A 254 3.66 1.68 12.67
C PHE A 254 2.90 2.38 11.55
N THR A 255 1.96 1.70 10.91
CA THR A 255 1.06 2.34 9.93
C THR A 255 0.24 3.43 10.61
N ILE A 256 -0.36 3.15 11.77
CA ILE A 256 -1.15 4.13 12.53
C ILE A 256 -0.29 5.34 12.93
N HIS A 257 0.98 5.13 13.28
CA HIS A 257 1.91 6.23 13.55
C HIS A 257 2.11 7.14 12.33
N HIS A 258 2.20 6.59 11.12
CA HIS A 258 2.23 7.39 9.89
C HIS A 258 0.95 8.20 9.74
N LEU A 259 -0.22 7.58 9.90
CA LEU A 259 -1.49 8.27 9.67
C LEU A 259 -1.66 9.49 10.59
N ARG A 260 -1.15 9.43 11.83
CA ARG A 260 -1.19 10.56 12.78
C ARG A 260 -0.48 11.81 12.26
N ILE A 261 0.52 11.66 11.39
CA ILE A 261 1.20 12.78 10.72
C ILE A 261 0.23 13.59 9.86
N ILE A 262 -0.75 12.96 9.21
CA ILE A 262 -1.75 13.64 8.35
C ILE A 262 -2.48 14.71 9.16
N SER A 263 -2.92 14.37 10.38
CA SER A 263 -3.60 15.32 11.27
C SER A 263 -2.69 16.49 11.66
N LEU A 264 -1.39 16.25 11.85
CA LEU A 264 -0.41 17.29 12.19
C LEU A 264 -0.09 18.21 11.00
N LEU A 265 -0.03 17.66 9.78
CA LEU A 265 0.11 18.44 8.55
C LEU A 265 -1.10 19.36 8.35
N VAL A 266 -2.31 18.83 8.53
CA VAL A 266 -3.55 19.62 8.48
C VAL A 266 -3.56 20.70 9.57
N GLN A 267 -3.09 20.39 10.79
CA GLN A 267 -2.98 21.37 11.87
C GLN A 267 -2.03 22.52 11.51
N ALA A 268 -0.88 22.20 10.90
CA ALA A 268 0.12 23.20 10.53
C ALA A 268 -0.40 24.17 9.46
N GLU A 269 -1.18 23.68 8.49
CA GLU A 269 -1.68 24.49 7.38
C GLU A 269 -3.03 25.18 7.68
N CYS A 270 -3.95 24.49 8.35
CA CYS A 270 -5.28 25.02 8.69
C CYS A 270 -5.73 24.63 10.12
N PRO A 271 -5.24 25.35 11.16
CA PRO A 271 -5.61 25.08 12.55
C PRO A 271 -7.12 25.13 12.82
N LYS A 272 -7.84 26.04 12.15
CA LYS A 272 -9.29 26.18 12.30
C LYS A 272 -10.05 24.93 11.86
N PHE A 273 -9.69 24.37 10.69
CA PHE A 273 -10.30 23.15 10.20
C PHE A 273 -9.98 21.95 11.10
N TYR A 274 -8.72 21.85 11.54
CA TYR A 274 -8.28 20.84 12.50
C TYR A 274 -9.09 20.84 13.81
N GLU A 275 -9.36 22.04 14.36
CA GLU A 275 -10.15 22.22 15.57
C GLU A 275 -11.64 21.95 15.35
N GLU A 276 -12.24 22.47 14.27
CA GLU A 276 -13.67 22.29 13.97
C GLU A 276 -14.02 20.81 13.74
N VAL A 277 -13.17 20.07 13.02
CA VAL A 277 -13.33 18.62 12.80
C VAL A 277 -12.76 17.83 13.97
N LYS A 278 -12.16 18.45 15.00
CA LYS A 278 -11.58 17.78 16.18
C LYS A 278 -10.65 16.61 15.81
N LEU A 279 -9.80 16.79 14.79
CA LEU A 279 -8.91 15.73 14.28
C LEU A 279 -7.94 15.19 15.34
N ALA A 280 -7.66 15.95 16.40
CA ALA A 280 -6.89 15.51 17.57
C ALA A 280 -7.47 14.26 18.27
N THR A 281 -8.79 14.06 18.16
CA THR A 281 -9.54 13.01 18.88
C THR A 281 -9.81 11.77 18.03
N VAL A 282 -9.44 11.81 16.75
CA VAL A 282 -9.73 10.75 15.77
C VAL A 282 -8.43 10.13 15.31
N ASN A 283 -8.32 8.81 15.44
CA ASN A 283 -7.29 8.07 14.73
C ASN A 283 -7.62 8.09 13.24
N PRO A 284 -6.72 8.57 12.37
CA PRO A 284 -7.01 8.82 10.95
C PRO A 284 -7.09 7.55 10.08
N PHE A 285 -7.81 6.51 10.55
CA PHE A 285 -8.06 5.27 9.81
C PHE A 285 -8.80 5.48 8.49
N PHE A 286 -9.45 6.63 8.29
CA PHE A 286 -10.02 7.00 6.98
C PHE A 286 -8.95 7.05 5.88
N ALA A 287 -7.68 7.30 6.23
CA ALA A 287 -6.56 7.36 5.30
C ALA A 287 -5.83 6.03 5.12
N LEU A 288 -6.16 5.01 5.92
CA LEU A 288 -5.40 3.77 5.98
C LEU A 288 -5.24 3.11 4.61
N SER A 289 -6.35 2.96 3.86
CA SER A 289 -6.31 2.35 2.53
C SER A 289 -5.42 3.13 1.56
N ALA A 290 -5.59 4.45 1.49
CA ALA A 290 -4.84 5.29 0.58
C ALA A 290 -3.34 5.26 0.86
N ILE A 291 -2.93 5.29 2.13
CA ILE A 291 -1.51 5.29 2.49
C ILE A 291 -0.88 3.92 2.30
N LEU A 292 -1.54 2.84 2.74
CA LEU A 292 -1.05 1.47 2.57
C LEU A 292 -0.82 1.09 1.10
N THR A 293 -1.64 1.63 0.21
CA THR A 293 -1.58 1.31 -1.23
C THR A 293 -1.02 2.45 -2.07
N LEU A 294 -0.51 3.54 -1.49
CA LEU A 294 -0.06 4.71 -2.25
C LEU A 294 -1.11 5.19 -3.28
N PHE A 295 -2.37 5.25 -2.84
CA PHE A 295 -3.56 5.59 -3.64
C PHE A 295 -3.91 4.60 -4.76
N SER A 296 -3.13 3.53 -4.99
CA SER A 296 -3.40 2.55 -6.06
C SER A 296 -4.70 1.78 -5.87
N HIS A 297 -5.19 1.60 -4.63
CA HIS A 297 -6.52 1.04 -4.43
C HIS A 297 -7.64 1.95 -4.94
N GLU A 298 -7.51 3.27 -4.75
CA GLU A 298 -8.55 4.25 -5.05
C GLU A 298 -8.54 4.65 -6.52
N LEU A 299 -7.35 4.90 -7.06
CA LEU A 299 -7.17 5.31 -8.46
C LEU A 299 -7.20 4.12 -9.42
N LYS A 300 -6.75 2.95 -8.96
CA LYS A 300 -6.52 1.72 -9.73
C LYS A 300 -5.55 1.92 -10.91
N PRO A 301 -4.58 1.01 -11.12
CA PRO A 301 -3.78 1.06 -12.33
C PRO A 301 -4.64 0.70 -13.53
N ASP A 302 -4.49 1.46 -14.61
CA ASP A 302 -5.12 1.25 -15.91
C ASP A 302 -4.14 1.64 -17.04
N PHE A 303 -4.62 1.65 -18.28
CA PHE A 303 -3.82 2.03 -19.45
C PHE A 303 -3.67 3.55 -19.62
N ASP A 304 -4.32 4.38 -18.78
CA ASP A 304 -4.13 5.83 -18.83
C ASP A 304 -2.83 6.19 -18.09
N GLU A 305 -1.74 6.20 -18.84
CA GLU A 305 -0.41 6.52 -18.33
C GLU A 305 -0.29 7.96 -17.77
N THR A 306 -1.26 8.83 -18.07
CA THR A 306 -1.31 10.21 -17.56
C THR A 306 -2.02 10.31 -16.20
N SER A 307 -2.60 9.21 -15.74
CA SER A 307 -3.32 9.11 -14.47
C SER A 307 -2.50 9.69 -13.30
N PRO A 308 -3.16 10.40 -12.35
CA PRO A 308 -2.51 10.88 -11.13
C PRO A 308 -1.78 9.76 -10.36
N LEU A 309 -2.21 8.51 -10.49
CA LEU A 309 -1.58 7.37 -9.83
C LEU A 309 -0.11 7.25 -10.19
N TYR A 310 0.21 7.27 -11.49
CA TYR A 310 1.59 7.13 -11.94
C TYR A 310 2.43 8.35 -11.56
N GLN A 311 1.85 9.55 -11.59
CA GLN A 311 2.54 10.75 -11.10
C GLN A 311 2.85 10.67 -9.60
N ILE A 312 1.97 10.12 -8.78
CA ILE A 312 2.22 9.91 -7.35
C ILE A 312 3.42 8.98 -7.17
N PHE A 313 3.48 7.86 -7.90
CA PHE A 313 4.63 6.96 -7.85
C PHE A 313 5.91 7.62 -8.35
N ASP A 314 5.85 8.35 -9.46
CA ASP A 314 6.98 9.12 -9.99
C ASP A 314 7.53 10.09 -8.93
N MET A 315 6.66 10.81 -8.23
CA MET A 315 7.05 11.74 -7.18
C MET A 315 7.57 11.02 -5.91
N VAL A 316 6.99 9.90 -5.49
CA VAL A 316 7.49 9.11 -4.34
C VAL A 316 8.86 8.54 -4.65
N ILE A 317 9.03 7.95 -5.83
CA ILE A 317 10.31 7.41 -6.28
C ILE A 317 11.32 8.53 -6.48
N SER A 318 10.93 9.71 -6.96
CA SER A 318 11.89 10.80 -7.19
C SER A 318 12.29 11.52 -5.90
N SER A 319 11.33 11.81 -5.02
CA SER A 319 11.63 12.40 -3.69
C SER A 319 12.35 11.42 -2.77
N GLY A 320 12.12 10.12 -2.95
CA GLY A 320 12.60 9.10 -2.03
C GLY A 320 12.00 9.23 -0.64
N SER A 321 10.75 9.68 -0.53
CA SER A 321 10.11 9.98 0.76
C SER A 321 8.68 9.43 0.90
N MET A 322 8.46 8.63 1.95
CA MET A 322 7.11 8.22 2.39
C MET A 322 6.32 9.32 3.11
N MET A 323 6.90 10.51 3.31
CA MET A 323 6.13 11.68 3.74
C MET A 323 5.19 12.17 2.64
N LEU A 324 5.56 11.98 1.38
CA LEU A 324 4.81 12.54 0.27
C LEU A 324 3.35 12.03 0.17
N PRO A 325 3.05 10.72 0.28
CA PRO A 325 1.67 10.24 0.31
C PRO A 325 0.83 10.86 1.45
N LEU A 326 1.46 11.10 2.61
CA LEU A 326 0.82 11.74 3.77
C LEU A 326 0.48 13.22 3.48
N VAL A 327 1.39 13.92 2.81
CA VAL A 327 1.21 15.32 2.36
C VAL A 327 0.12 15.40 1.29
N ILE A 328 0.10 14.47 0.33
CA ILE A 328 -0.96 14.39 -0.69
C ILE A 328 -2.31 14.18 -0.01
N TYR A 329 -2.40 13.24 0.95
CA TYR A 329 -3.65 13.00 1.66
C TYR A 329 -4.12 14.21 2.47
N ALA A 330 -3.20 14.88 3.19
CA ALA A 330 -3.51 16.12 3.89
C ALA A 330 -3.98 17.22 2.93
N SER A 331 -3.36 17.34 1.76
CA SER A 331 -3.75 18.28 0.71
C SER A 331 -5.16 18.00 0.19
N ILE A 332 -5.55 16.73 0.05
CA ILE A 332 -6.93 16.35 -0.32
C ILE A 332 -7.91 16.81 0.77
N LEU A 333 -7.62 16.57 2.05
CA LEU A 333 -8.50 17.01 3.15
C LEU A 333 -8.67 18.53 3.17
N LEU A 334 -7.59 19.27 2.89
CA LEU A 334 -7.61 20.73 2.86
C LEU A 334 -8.34 21.29 1.64
N GLU A 335 -8.27 20.61 0.51
CA GLU A 335 -9.04 20.95 -0.70
C GLU A 335 -10.54 20.76 -0.47
N LEU A 336 -10.92 19.71 0.26
CA LEU A 336 -12.31 19.32 0.50
C LEU A 336 -12.85 19.82 1.86
N LYS A 337 -12.12 20.70 2.54
CA LYS A 337 -12.43 21.12 3.92
C LYS A 337 -13.83 21.68 4.09
N ASP A 338 -14.30 22.48 3.13
CA ASP A 338 -15.59 23.15 3.22
C ASP A 338 -16.74 22.14 3.07
N ASP A 339 -16.59 21.18 2.16
CA ASP A 339 -17.54 20.08 1.96
C ASP A 339 -17.58 19.15 3.18
N ILE A 340 -16.42 18.82 3.76
CA ILE A 340 -16.32 18.03 4.99
C ILE A 340 -17.03 18.75 6.13
N LEU A 341 -16.76 20.04 6.35
CA LEU A 341 -17.39 20.82 7.40
C LEU A 341 -18.91 20.91 7.21
N PHE A 342 -19.37 21.11 5.98
CA PHE A 342 -20.79 21.16 5.66
C PHE A 342 -21.48 19.81 5.94
N LYS A 343 -20.88 18.69 5.53
CA LYS A 343 -21.44 17.35 5.78
C LYS A 343 -21.42 16.97 7.26
N CYS A 344 -20.34 17.28 7.98
CA CYS A 344 -20.29 17.09 9.43
C CYS A 344 -21.44 17.82 10.14
N LYS A 345 -21.74 19.06 9.74
CA LYS A 345 -22.84 19.85 10.33
C LYS A 345 -24.22 19.28 9.99
N THR A 346 -24.41 18.81 8.77
CA THR A 346 -25.73 18.30 8.30
C THR A 346 -26.02 16.86 8.73
N GLN A 347 -24.99 16.06 9.02
CA GLN A 347 -25.12 14.66 9.43
C GLN A 347 -24.89 14.44 10.93
N ALA A 348 -24.63 15.49 11.72
CA ALA A 348 -24.32 15.36 13.14
C ALA A 348 -25.35 14.55 13.93
N ASP A 349 -26.64 14.71 13.61
CA ASP A 349 -27.75 14.02 14.29
C ASP A 349 -27.83 12.51 13.95
N LEU A 350 -27.08 12.03 12.95
CA LEU A 350 -27.06 10.62 12.52
C LEU A 350 -26.07 9.76 13.31
N PHE A 351 -25.19 10.36 14.11
CA PHE A 351 -24.11 9.67 14.80
C PHE A 351 -24.11 9.96 16.29
N GLU A 352 -23.91 8.92 17.11
CA GLU A 352 -23.82 9.05 18.57
C GLU A 352 -22.48 9.60 19.03
N ASN A 353 -21.41 9.37 18.25
CA ASN A 353 -20.07 9.84 18.57
C ASN A 353 -19.44 10.60 17.39
N ASN A 354 -18.54 11.53 17.74
CA ASN A 354 -17.90 12.42 16.77
C ASN A 354 -16.90 11.69 15.87
N THR A 355 -16.26 10.63 16.38
CA THR A 355 -15.25 9.85 15.64
C THR A 355 -15.86 9.14 14.44
N ASP A 356 -16.99 8.49 14.62
CA ASP A 356 -17.72 7.78 13.57
C ASP A 356 -18.31 8.76 12.55
N LEU A 357 -18.82 9.92 13.01
CA LEU A 357 -19.26 11.01 12.14
C LEU A 357 -18.13 11.44 11.20
N ILE A 358 -16.95 11.75 11.76
CA ILE A 358 -15.81 12.25 10.98
C ILE A 358 -15.33 11.17 10.01
N HIS A 359 -15.19 9.93 10.49
CA HIS A 359 -14.76 8.82 9.66
C HIS A 359 -15.72 8.59 8.48
N GLY A 360 -17.02 8.54 8.76
CA GLY A 360 -18.06 8.36 7.75
C GLY A 360 -18.13 9.52 6.75
N VAL A 361 -18.10 10.77 7.24
CA VAL A 361 -18.13 11.97 6.38
C VAL A 361 -16.90 12.02 5.48
N ILE A 362 -15.69 11.85 6.04
CA ILE A 362 -14.45 11.90 5.25
C ILE A 362 -14.47 10.81 4.19
N GLN A 363 -14.81 9.57 4.53
CA GLN A 363 -14.93 8.50 3.54
C GLN A 363 -15.96 8.83 2.46
N GLN A 364 -17.12 9.36 2.83
CA GLN A 364 -18.17 9.73 1.88
C GLN A 364 -17.73 10.85 0.93
N VAL A 365 -17.01 11.86 1.43
CA VAL A 365 -16.50 12.96 0.61
C VAL A 365 -15.39 12.48 -0.32
N LEU A 366 -14.50 11.61 0.15
CA LEU A 366 -13.37 11.11 -0.62
C LEU A 366 -13.74 10.10 -1.71
N GLN A 367 -14.89 9.43 -1.58
CA GLN A 367 -15.44 8.53 -2.62
C GLN A 367 -15.88 9.26 -3.89
N ALA A 368 -16.05 10.58 -3.85
CA ALA A 368 -16.38 11.33 -5.05
C ALA A 368 -15.19 11.38 -6.01
N ASN A 369 -15.42 11.04 -7.28
CA ASN A 369 -14.40 11.16 -8.32
C ASN A 369 -13.94 12.62 -8.41
N ARG A 370 -12.62 12.80 -8.41
CA ARG A 370 -11.98 14.12 -8.56
C ARG A 370 -11.69 14.38 -10.02
N SER A 371 -11.83 15.64 -10.43
CA SER A 371 -11.43 16.06 -11.77
C SER A 371 -9.91 16.08 -11.91
N VAL A 372 -9.42 16.09 -13.14
CA VAL A 372 -7.98 16.20 -13.45
C VAL A 372 -7.39 17.49 -12.86
N GLU A 373 -8.13 18.59 -12.92
CA GLU A 373 -7.70 19.89 -12.39
C GLU A 373 -7.57 19.88 -10.87
N GLN A 374 -8.49 19.19 -10.17
CA GLN A 374 -8.40 19.02 -8.72
C GLN A 374 -7.15 18.23 -8.33
N TRP A 375 -6.87 17.13 -9.04
CA TRP A 375 -5.65 16.35 -8.83
C TRP A 375 -4.39 17.16 -9.11
N ASN A 376 -4.35 17.93 -10.20
CA ASN A 376 -3.23 18.80 -10.51
C ASN A 376 -2.98 19.82 -9.38
N SER A 377 -4.04 20.47 -8.88
CA SER A 377 -3.98 21.39 -7.73
C SER A 377 -3.41 20.71 -6.47
N ILE A 378 -3.89 19.50 -6.15
CA ILE A 378 -3.43 18.70 -5.00
C ILE A 378 -1.94 18.35 -5.12
N LEU A 379 -1.52 17.89 -6.30
CA LEU A 379 -0.13 17.50 -6.56
C LEU A 379 0.79 18.72 -6.55
N ASP A 380 0.35 19.86 -7.09
CA ASP A 380 1.11 21.12 -7.04
C ASP A 380 1.31 21.62 -5.61
N ARG A 381 0.26 21.60 -4.77
CA ARG A 381 0.39 21.92 -3.34
C ARG A 381 1.40 21.00 -2.66
N SER A 382 1.39 19.71 -3.02
CA SER A 382 2.33 18.72 -2.48
C SER A 382 3.77 18.97 -2.94
N ARG A 383 4.00 19.42 -4.18
CA ARG A 383 5.32 19.84 -4.68
C ARG A 383 5.83 21.07 -3.93
N SER A 384 5.01 22.11 -3.80
CA SER A 384 5.38 23.32 -3.06
C SER A 384 5.71 23.02 -1.60
N TYR A 385 5.05 22.03 -0.98
CA TYR A 385 5.42 21.56 0.35
C TYR A 385 6.84 21.00 0.38
N LEU A 386 7.21 20.13 -0.58
CA LEU A 386 8.56 19.55 -0.67
C LEU A 386 9.64 20.62 -0.87
N GLU A 387 9.40 21.59 -1.77
CA GLU A 387 10.30 22.72 -2.00
C GLU A 387 10.51 23.53 -0.72
N ALA A 388 9.42 23.86 -0.01
CA ALA A 388 9.49 24.59 1.25
C ALA A 388 10.26 23.82 2.36
N GLN A 389 10.18 22.48 2.38
CA GLN A 389 10.97 21.66 3.32
C GLN A 389 12.47 21.73 3.02
N GLN A 390 12.87 21.85 1.75
CA GLN A 390 14.29 21.95 1.38
C GLN A 390 14.88 23.32 1.75
N GLU A 391 14.09 24.39 1.65
CA GLU A 391 14.58 25.76 1.89
C GLU A 391 14.60 26.18 3.37
N THR A 392 13.72 25.61 4.22
CA THR A 392 13.49 26.13 5.58
C THR A 392 14.00 25.18 6.66
N SER A 393 15.01 25.58 7.45
CA SER A 393 15.50 24.78 8.59
C SER A 393 14.48 24.57 9.73
N SER A 394 13.31 25.21 9.69
CA SER A 394 12.19 24.99 10.64
C SER A 394 11.09 24.06 10.10
N ALA A 395 11.38 23.33 9.02
CA ALA A 395 10.57 22.30 8.40
C ALA A 395 9.89 21.33 9.39
N PHE A 396 8.76 20.78 8.95
CA PHE A 396 8.04 19.72 9.63
C PHE A 396 8.98 18.52 9.76
N SER A 397 9.42 18.24 10.98
CA SER A 397 10.49 17.29 11.26
C SER A 397 9.91 16.11 12.02
N VAL A 398 9.95 14.96 11.37
CA VAL A 398 9.47 13.67 11.88
C VAL A 398 10.28 13.22 13.10
N GLU A 399 11.54 13.67 13.18
CA GLU A 399 12.49 13.40 14.25
C GLU A 399 12.01 13.91 15.62
N LYS A 400 11.12 14.91 15.65
CA LYS A 400 10.55 15.46 16.89
C LYS A 400 9.52 14.54 17.56
N TYR A 401 9.09 13.48 16.89
CA TYR A 401 7.97 12.64 17.33
C TYR A 401 8.46 11.27 17.82
N ASP A 402 8.68 11.13 19.13
CA ASP A 402 9.23 9.93 19.76
C ASP A 402 8.43 8.64 19.53
N TRP A 403 7.13 8.76 19.20
CA TRP A 403 6.29 7.59 18.89
C TRP A 403 6.57 6.98 17.50
N ILE A 404 7.34 7.65 16.66
CA ILE A 404 7.74 7.12 15.36
C ILE A 404 8.98 6.26 15.58
N ASN A 405 8.89 4.99 15.18
CA ASN A 405 9.98 4.03 15.28
C ASN A 405 11.24 4.61 14.62
N PRO A 406 12.42 4.63 15.28
CA PRO A 406 13.68 5.06 14.66
C PRO A 406 14.01 4.37 13.33
N TYR A 407 13.55 3.13 13.15
CA TYR A 407 13.79 2.33 11.95
C TYR A 407 12.72 2.49 10.87
N SER A 408 11.68 3.30 11.14
CA SER A 408 10.58 3.57 10.21
C SER A 408 11.07 4.14 8.88
N VAL A 409 10.39 3.79 7.78
CA VAL A 409 10.58 4.39 6.45
C VAL A 409 10.43 5.92 6.46
N LEU A 410 9.73 6.51 7.44
CA LEU A 410 9.63 7.98 7.56
C LEU A 410 10.92 8.65 8.07
N ARG A 411 11.82 7.90 8.71
CA ARG A 411 13.08 8.42 9.27
C ARG A 411 14.33 7.93 8.52
N THR A 412 14.20 6.79 7.87
CA THR A 412 15.27 6.12 7.13
C THR A 412 15.01 6.19 5.62
N SER A 413 14.16 7.12 5.19
CA SER A 413 13.91 7.32 3.78
C SER A 413 15.20 7.80 3.11
N PRO A 414 15.51 7.34 1.88
CA PRO A 414 16.72 7.72 1.12
C PRO A 414 16.66 9.17 0.59
N ALA A 415 16.11 10.10 1.37
CA ALA A 415 16.16 11.52 1.04
C ALA A 415 17.62 12.00 1.14
N ASN A 416 18.03 12.91 0.25
CA ASN A 416 19.36 13.57 0.25
C ASN A 416 20.55 12.74 -0.27
N GLU A 417 20.40 12.03 -1.40
CA GLU A 417 21.51 11.31 -2.08
C GLU A 417 22.13 10.15 -1.27
N GLU A 418 21.51 9.78 -0.14
CA GLU A 418 21.95 8.66 0.69
C GLU A 418 21.65 7.31 0.00
N TYR A 419 22.64 6.42 0.04
CA TYR A 419 22.54 5.06 -0.46
C TYR A 419 22.65 4.08 0.71
N TYR A 420 21.94 2.97 0.60
CA TYR A 420 22.00 1.86 1.55
C TYR A 420 22.89 0.75 1.00
N THR A 421 23.77 0.22 1.82
CA THR A 421 24.31 -1.12 1.59
C THR A 421 23.25 -2.17 1.91
N ARG A 422 23.36 -3.35 1.29
CA ARG A 422 22.48 -4.49 1.63
C ARG A 422 22.58 -4.89 3.11
N GLY A 423 23.75 -4.72 3.72
CA GLY A 423 23.98 -5.03 5.14
C GLY A 423 23.28 -4.05 6.08
N GLU A 424 23.35 -2.75 5.79
CA GLU A 424 22.63 -1.71 6.54
C GLU A 424 21.13 -1.91 6.46
N LEU A 425 20.59 -2.13 5.25
CA LEU A 425 19.16 -2.35 5.04
C LEU A 425 18.65 -3.58 5.81
N ARG A 426 19.41 -4.69 5.77
CA ARG A 426 19.09 -5.89 6.56
C ARG A 426 19.09 -5.60 8.06
N THR A 427 20.03 -4.77 8.53
CA THR A 427 20.12 -4.37 9.94
C THR A 427 18.91 -3.54 10.34
N ILE A 428 18.52 -2.55 9.53
CA ILE A 428 17.32 -1.72 9.77
C ILE A 428 16.08 -2.61 9.88
N ILE A 429 15.86 -3.51 8.92
CA ILE A 429 14.70 -4.42 8.91
C ILE A 429 14.70 -5.30 10.16
N SER A 430 15.85 -5.88 10.52
CA SER A 430 15.96 -6.75 11.70
C SER A 430 15.60 -6.01 13.00
N GLN A 431 16.03 -4.74 13.13
CA GLN A 431 15.68 -3.91 14.29
C GLN A 431 14.21 -3.50 14.28
N GLU A 432 13.65 -3.23 13.12
CA GLU A 432 12.24 -2.88 12.96
C GLU A 432 11.30 -4.04 13.33
N VAL A 433 11.59 -5.25 12.85
CA VAL A 433 10.86 -6.47 13.21
C VAL A 433 10.96 -6.72 14.71
N LYS A 434 12.15 -6.56 15.30
CA LYS A 434 12.34 -6.68 16.75
C LYS A 434 11.49 -5.68 17.52
N ALA A 435 11.49 -4.41 17.11
CA ALA A 435 10.67 -3.37 17.73
C ALA A 435 9.17 -3.69 17.65
N SER A 436 8.70 -4.25 16.53
CA SER A 436 7.31 -4.70 16.38
C SER A 436 6.99 -5.89 17.29
N HIS A 437 7.90 -6.83 17.49
CA HIS A 437 7.66 -7.96 18.41
C HIS A 437 7.59 -7.49 19.86
N GLU A 438 8.46 -6.56 20.25
CA GLU A 438 8.47 -5.98 21.60
C GLU A 438 7.17 -5.21 21.90
N SER A 439 6.61 -4.50 20.92
CA SER A 439 5.31 -3.82 21.10
C SER A 439 4.18 -4.83 21.37
N VAL A 440 4.15 -5.96 20.65
CA VAL A 440 3.17 -7.03 20.86
C VAL A 440 3.28 -7.65 22.27
N LEU A 441 4.51 -7.97 22.70
CA LEU A 441 4.75 -8.58 24.02
C LEU A 441 4.37 -7.64 25.18
N SER A 442 4.57 -6.33 25.01
CA SER A 442 4.19 -5.34 26.02
C SER A 442 2.67 -5.22 26.25
N VAL A 443 1.86 -5.68 25.30
CA VAL A 443 0.38 -5.60 25.34
C VAL A 443 -0.25 -6.90 25.87
N THR A 444 0.46 -8.03 25.82
CA THR A 444 -0.04 -9.28 26.41
C THR A 444 0.01 -9.21 27.94
N PRO A 445 -1.12 -9.33 28.67
CA PRO A 445 -1.05 -9.38 30.12
C PRO A 445 -0.39 -10.70 30.53
N GLU A 446 0.83 -10.61 31.06
CA GLU A 446 1.45 -11.72 31.76
C GLU A 446 0.52 -12.18 32.89
N CYS A 447 -0.01 -13.39 32.76
CA CYS A 447 -0.53 -14.13 33.90
C CYS A 447 0.69 -14.60 34.69
N ASN A 448 1.24 -13.74 35.56
CA ASN A 448 2.01 -14.14 36.72
C ASN A 448 2.08 -13.02 37.77
N SER A 449 2.06 -13.47 39.01
CA SER A 449 1.91 -12.72 40.24
C SER A 449 3.09 -11.82 40.59
N GLU A 450 2.73 -10.64 41.14
CA GLU A 450 3.44 -9.83 42.15
C GLU A 450 3.92 -8.40 41.79
N GLU A 451 3.32 -7.48 42.55
CA GLU A 451 3.79 -6.19 43.08
C GLU A 451 4.13 -4.97 42.19
N LYS A 452 3.12 -4.10 42.12
CA LYS A 452 3.12 -2.64 41.96
C LYS A 452 4.46 -1.91 42.19
N LYS A 453 4.86 -1.11 41.20
CA LYS A 453 5.24 0.31 41.42
C LYS A 453 4.57 1.23 40.39
N SER A 454 3.77 2.12 40.94
CA SER A 454 2.97 3.17 40.30
C SER A 454 3.81 4.12 39.42
N ARG A 455 3.45 4.23 38.14
CA ARG A 455 3.58 5.47 37.36
C ARG A 455 2.26 5.72 36.61
N SER A 456 1.71 6.89 36.83
CA SER A 456 0.40 7.37 36.37
C SER A 456 0.23 7.24 34.84
N TRP A 457 -0.57 6.26 34.42
CA TRP A 457 -1.16 6.17 33.09
C TRP A 457 -2.65 6.43 33.22
N THR A 458 -3.13 7.58 32.74
CA THR A 458 -4.56 7.87 32.66
C THR A 458 -5.11 7.46 31.29
N HIS A 459 -5.82 6.33 31.32
CA HIS A 459 -6.88 5.86 30.42
C HIS A 459 -6.51 5.52 28.96
N TYR A 460 -5.77 4.41 28.80
CA TYR A 460 -6.00 3.49 27.69
C TYR A 460 -6.93 2.38 28.19
N ILE A 461 -8.13 2.28 27.61
CA ILE A 461 -8.96 1.07 27.71
C ILE A 461 -8.77 0.33 26.40
N PRO A 462 -8.10 -0.84 26.37
CA PRO A 462 -8.08 -1.68 25.19
C PRO A 462 -9.38 -2.50 25.17
N PHE A 463 -10.29 -2.17 24.25
CA PHE A 463 -11.31 -3.11 23.82
C PHE A 463 -10.66 -4.08 22.83
N ILE A 464 -10.07 -5.18 23.29
CA ILE A 464 -10.02 -6.46 22.57
C ILE A 464 -9.89 -7.59 23.61
N ASN A 465 -11.03 -8.24 23.89
CA ASN A 465 -11.12 -9.70 24.01
C ASN A 465 -12.60 -10.10 23.93
N LEU A 466 -13.18 -9.94 22.75
CA LEU A 466 -14.49 -10.49 22.42
C LEU A 466 -14.48 -11.03 20.97
N ALA A 467 -14.08 -12.28 20.79
CA ALA A 467 -14.56 -13.07 19.67
C ALA A 467 -16.04 -13.46 19.91
N PRO A 468 -16.83 -13.79 18.87
CA PRO A 468 -17.28 -12.95 17.78
C PRO A 468 -18.74 -12.51 18.04
N PHE A 469 -18.98 -11.45 18.80
CA PHE A 469 -20.34 -10.90 18.99
C PHE A 469 -20.74 -9.87 17.92
N TRP A 470 -19.80 -9.33 17.14
CA TRP A 470 -20.06 -8.36 16.07
C TRP A 470 -20.79 -8.94 14.84
N ARG A 471 -20.99 -10.26 14.77
CA ARG A 471 -21.81 -10.88 13.70
C ARG A 471 -23.31 -10.92 14.04
N TRP A 472 -23.71 -10.65 15.29
CA TRP A 472 -25.12 -10.64 15.70
C TRP A 472 -26.00 -9.65 14.92
N PRO A 473 -25.58 -8.39 14.68
CA PRO A 473 -26.36 -7.46 13.87
C PRO A 473 -26.59 -7.98 12.44
N ILE A 474 -25.59 -8.64 11.87
CA ILE A 474 -25.65 -9.23 10.52
C ILE A 474 -26.66 -10.38 10.49
N TYR A 475 -26.65 -11.27 11.48
CA TYR A 475 -27.63 -12.36 11.56
C TYR A 475 -29.05 -11.87 11.80
N VAL A 476 -29.23 -10.80 12.59
CA VAL A 476 -30.55 -10.18 12.80
C VAL A 476 -31.08 -9.54 11.52
N VAL A 477 -30.22 -8.86 10.75
CA VAL A 477 -30.59 -8.28 9.44
C VAL A 477 -30.91 -9.36 8.41
N VAL A 478 -30.08 -10.41 8.32
CA VAL A 478 -30.33 -11.57 7.44
C VAL A 478 -31.62 -12.28 7.83
N PHE A 479 -31.89 -12.46 9.13
CA PHE A 479 -33.14 -13.06 9.62
C PHE A 479 -34.36 -12.19 9.31
N ALA A 480 -34.26 -10.87 9.49
CA ALA A 480 -35.35 -9.93 9.16
C ALA A 480 -35.65 -9.93 7.65
N LEU A 481 -34.62 -10.03 6.80
CA LEU A 481 -34.77 -10.14 5.34
C LEU A 481 -35.41 -11.47 4.93
N LEU A 482 -34.98 -12.59 5.54
CA LEU A 482 -35.56 -13.91 5.28
C LEU A 482 -37.02 -14.00 5.77
N PHE A 483 -37.33 -13.40 6.92
CA PHE A 483 -38.69 -13.33 7.45
C PHE A 483 -39.61 -12.45 6.58
N ARG A 484 -39.08 -11.33 6.07
CA ARG A 484 -39.78 -10.47 5.11
C ARG A 484 -40.02 -11.17 3.77
N ALA A 485 -39.05 -11.93 3.27
CA ALA A 485 -39.18 -12.72 2.04
C ALA A 485 -40.17 -13.89 2.20
N TYR A 486 -40.24 -14.51 3.38
CA TYR A 486 -41.22 -15.54 3.71
C TYR A 486 -42.66 -14.97 3.75
N ASN A 487 -42.87 -13.83 4.42
CA ASN A 487 -44.19 -13.18 4.48
C ASN A 487 -44.68 -12.65 3.11
N GLN A 488 -43.79 -12.54 2.13
CA GLN A 488 -44.12 -12.17 0.75
C GLN A 488 -44.32 -13.37 -0.17
N ASN A 489 -44.42 -14.60 0.37
CA ASN A 489 -44.60 -15.87 -0.38
C ASN A 489 -43.51 -16.14 -1.44
N GLN A 490 -42.30 -15.59 -1.27
CA GLN A 490 -41.19 -15.78 -2.23
C GLN A 490 -40.26 -16.98 -1.91
N LEU A 491 -40.47 -17.70 -0.81
CA LEU A 491 -39.71 -18.91 -0.48
C LEU A 491 -40.63 -20.14 -0.37
N SER A 492 -40.21 -21.25 -1.00
CA SER A 492 -40.84 -22.55 -0.83
C SER A 492 -40.38 -23.26 0.45
N THR A 493 -41.16 -24.27 0.89
CA THR A 493 -41.07 -25.00 2.16
C THR A 493 -39.71 -25.63 2.51
N TYR A 494 -38.76 -25.70 1.57
CA TYR A 494 -37.38 -26.16 1.82
C TYR A 494 -36.52 -25.18 2.61
N GLY A 495 -36.84 -23.87 2.60
CA GLY A 495 -36.09 -22.85 3.36
C GLY A 495 -36.18 -22.98 4.88
N LEU A 496 -37.25 -23.58 5.40
CA LEU A 496 -37.48 -23.75 6.84
C LEU A 496 -36.59 -24.83 7.47
N TRP A 497 -36.14 -25.83 6.69
CA TRP A 497 -35.30 -26.92 7.21
C TRP A 497 -33.86 -26.47 7.49
N ALA A 498 -33.30 -25.62 6.62
CA ALA A 498 -31.96 -25.03 6.80
C ALA A 498 -31.88 -24.13 8.06
N MET A 499 -32.98 -23.42 8.38
CA MET A 499 -33.08 -22.55 9.55
C MET A 499 -33.00 -23.35 10.87
N LYS A 500 -33.64 -24.52 10.95
CA LYS A 500 -33.58 -25.39 12.13
C LYS A 500 -32.20 -26.03 12.31
N TYR A 501 -31.50 -26.35 11.21
CA TYR A 501 -30.14 -26.87 11.25
C TYR A 501 -29.14 -25.83 11.79
N CYS A 502 -29.26 -24.57 11.37
CA CYS A 502 -28.42 -23.47 11.88
C CYS A 502 -28.71 -23.14 13.35
N ALA A 503 -29.99 -23.04 13.74
CA ALA A 503 -30.37 -22.79 15.14
C ALA A 503 -29.95 -23.92 16.09
N GLY A 504 -30.06 -25.18 15.65
CA GLY A 504 -29.63 -26.36 16.42
C GLY A 504 -28.12 -26.46 16.60
N ARG A 505 -27.32 -25.86 15.71
CA ARG A 505 -25.85 -25.81 15.84
C ARG A 505 -25.41 -24.69 16.80
N ILE A 506 -26.14 -23.57 16.82
CA ILE A 506 -25.90 -22.45 17.75
C ILE A 506 -26.22 -22.85 19.19
N GLY A 507 -27.31 -23.59 19.43
CA GLY A 507 -27.67 -24.08 20.78
C GLY A 507 -26.71 -25.12 21.38
N ARG A 508 -25.92 -25.83 20.56
CA ARG A 508 -24.87 -26.76 21.03
C ARG A 508 -23.55 -26.06 21.40
N ILE A 509 -23.30 -24.87 20.84
CA ILE A 509 -22.10 -24.08 21.14
C ILE A 509 -22.24 -23.40 22.51
N THR A 510 -23.47 -23.08 22.95
CA THR A 510 -23.72 -22.39 24.23
C THR A 510 -23.87 -23.33 25.43
N SER A 511 -24.10 -24.63 25.22
CA SER A 511 -24.28 -25.61 26.32
C SER A 511 -22.96 -26.05 26.99
N GLY A 512 -21.80 -25.67 26.42
CA GLY A 512 -20.47 -25.91 26.99
C GLY A 512 -19.87 -24.75 27.79
N MET A 513 -20.57 -23.60 27.88
CA MET A 513 -20.08 -22.42 28.60
C MET A 513 -20.88 -22.22 29.88
N SER A 514 -20.28 -22.54 31.02
CA SER A 514 -20.83 -22.18 32.33
C SER A 514 -20.78 -20.66 32.50
N VAL A 515 -21.90 -19.98 32.25
CA VAL A 515 -22.05 -18.54 32.50
C VAL A 515 -22.03 -18.29 34.02
N PRO A 516 -21.17 -17.39 34.54
CA PRO A 516 -21.18 -17.02 35.96
C PRO A 516 -22.53 -16.38 36.34
N ARG A 517 -23.12 -16.82 37.45
CA ARG A 517 -24.46 -16.42 37.96
C ARG A 517 -24.59 -14.96 38.43
N THR A 518 -23.70 -14.04 38.05
CA THR A 518 -23.68 -12.67 38.60
C THR A 518 -23.90 -11.55 37.58
N LEU A 519 -24.26 -11.86 36.34
CA LEU A 519 -24.65 -10.85 35.33
C LEU A 519 -26.16 -10.88 35.08
N ASN A 520 -26.94 -10.37 36.03
CA ASN A 520 -28.33 -9.97 35.79
C ASN A 520 -28.34 -8.58 35.16
N TYR A 521 -28.28 -8.51 33.82
CA TYR A 521 -28.71 -7.30 33.09
C TYR A 521 -30.23 -7.33 32.97
N VAL A 522 -30.89 -6.37 33.61
CA VAL A 522 -32.33 -6.12 33.48
C VAL A 522 -32.60 -5.68 32.03
N GLY A 523 -33.39 -6.47 31.29
CA GLY A 523 -33.91 -6.07 29.97
C GLY A 523 -33.87 -7.13 28.87
N ILE A 524 -33.15 -8.25 29.06
CA ILE A 524 -33.16 -9.37 28.11
C ILE A 524 -33.75 -10.57 28.86
N GLY A 525 -34.99 -10.93 28.50
CA GLY A 525 -35.65 -12.12 29.02
C GLY A 525 -34.85 -13.38 28.70
N ASP A 526 -35.01 -14.39 29.55
CA ASP A 526 -34.44 -15.73 29.40
C ASP A 526 -34.59 -16.28 27.96
N LEU A 527 -33.59 -17.04 27.48
CA LEU A 527 -33.49 -17.56 26.10
C LEU A 527 -34.71 -18.42 25.69
N SER A 528 -35.52 -18.82 26.67
CA SER A 528 -36.82 -19.47 26.50
C SER A 528 -37.83 -18.65 25.69
N TRP A 529 -37.72 -17.32 25.65
CA TRP A 529 -38.58 -16.44 24.82
C TRP A 529 -38.45 -16.72 23.31
N PHE A 530 -37.24 -17.01 22.84
CA PHE A 530 -36.96 -17.28 21.42
C PHE A 530 -37.53 -18.65 20.99
N TYR A 531 -37.46 -19.66 21.86
CA TYR A 531 -38.03 -20.98 21.60
C TYR A 531 -39.57 -20.98 21.67
N ASN A 532 -40.14 -20.24 22.62
CA ASN A 532 -41.59 -20.16 22.81
C ASN A 532 -42.32 -19.37 21.71
N SER A 533 -41.63 -18.47 20.99
CA SER A 533 -42.20 -17.71 19.88
C SER A 533 -42.31 -18.52 18.58
N ILE A 534 -41.59 -19.65 18.47
CA ILE A 534 -41.54 -20.48 17.25
C ILE A 534 -42.55 -21.64 17.31
N ASN A 535 -42.87 -22.16 18.50
CA ASN A 535 -43.82 -23.28 18.66
C ASN A 535 -45.24 -23.04 18.10
N PRO A 536 -45.87 -21.85 18.25
CA PRO A 536 -47.23 -21.63 17.76
C PRO A 536 -47.36 -21.65 16.22
N LEU A 537 -46.26 -21.40 15.49
CA LEU A 537 -46.25 -21.35 14.02
C LEU A 537 -46.21 -22.74 13.37
N TYR A 538 -45.90 -23.80 14.13
CA TYR A 538 -45.89 -25.18 13.63
C TYR A 538 -47.22 -25.91 13.89
N GLU A 539 -48.00 -25.50 14.90
CA GLU A 539 -49.32 -26.08 15.19
C GLU A 539 -50.40 -25.67 14.17
N MET A 540 -50.21 -24.59 13.40
CA MET A 540 -51.16 -24.19 12.34
C MET A 540 -51.00 -24.96 11.02
N HIS A 541 -49.89 -25.66 10.81
CA HIS A 541 -49.64 -26.44 9.59
C HIS A 541 -48.84 -27.72 9.87
N SER A 542 -49.47 -28.66 10.56
CA SER A 542 -49.21 -30.09 10.36
C SER A 542 -50.43 -30.69 9.66
N PRO A 543 -50.28 -31.62 8.70
CA PRO A 543 -51.39 -32.47 8.29
C PRO A 543 -51.86 -33.38 9.44
#